data_AF-A0A4Q3BUJ4-F1
#
_entry.id   AF-A0A4Q3BUJ4-F1
#
_cell.length_a   1.000
_cell.length_b   1.000
_cell.length_c   1.000
_cell.angle_alpha   90.00
_cell.angle_beta   90.00
_cell.angle_gamma   90.00
#
_symmetry.space_group_name_H-M   'P 1'
#
loop_
_entity.id
_entity.type
_entity.pdbx_description
1 polymer ?
#
loop_
_entity_poly.entity_id
_entity_poly.type
_entity_poly.pdbx_seq_one_letter_code
_entity_poly.pdbx_strand_id
1 'polypeptide(L)'
;MQEGDPRAVLAFYREALAFRRTSVPIQSGDIHFLDAPDAILAFTRQHGGETTLCLYNLSREPVDWPLPATFTTAIADPVSAPGITMNRKKVRLPALSWAFLR
;
A
#
# COMPACT_ATOMS: atom_id res chain seq x y z
N MET A 1 11.90 15.47 -19.72
CA MET A 1 11.48 15.10 -18.35
C MET A 1 10.15 15.79 -18.10
N GLN A 2 9.05 15.05 -17.99
CA GLN A 2 7.76 15.64 -17.63
C GLN A 2 7.66 15.67 -16.10
N GLU A 3 7.79 16.87 -15.54
CA GLU A 3 7.42 17.23 -14.17
C GLU A 3 5.99 16.80 -13.86
N GLY A 4 5.77 16.36 -12.62
CA GLY A 4 4.56 15.67 -12.15
C GLY A 4 3.26 16.36 -12.57
N ASP A 5 2.45 15.63 -13.34
CA ASP A 5 1.13 16.07 -13.75
C ASP A 5 0.22 16.19 -12.50
N PRO A 6 -0.24 17.41 -12.13
CA PRO A 6 -1.11 17.61 -10.97
C PRO A 6 -2.45 16.85 -11.10
N ARG A 7 -2.80 16.36 -12.30
CA ARG A 7 -3.95 15.49 -12.51
C ARG A 7 -3.78 14.11 -11.88
N ALA A 8 -2.56 13.58 -11.78
CA ALA A 8 -2.30 12.27 -11.19
C ALA A 8 -2.49 12.27 -9.66
N VAL A 9 -2.05 13.35 -8.99
CA VAL A 9 -2.24 13.51 -7.54
C VAL A 9 -3.71 13.73 -7.19
N LEU A 10 -4.43 14.54 -7.98
CA LEU A 10 -5.86 14.77 -7.80
C LEU A 10 -6.71 13.52 -8.11
N ALA A 11 -6.32 12.74 -9.11
CA ALA A 11 -6.96 11.45 -9.41
C ALA A 11 -6.76 10.46 -8.25
N PHE A 12 -5.52 10.32 -7.75
CA PHE A 12 -5.22 9.53 -6.56
C PHE A 12 -6.05 9.97 -5.34
N TYR A 13 -6.15 11.29 -5.08
CA TYR A 13 -6.91 11.81 -3.95
C TYR A 13 -8.41 11.47 -4.05
N ARG A 14 -8.97 11.51 -5.26
CA ARG A 14 -10.37 11.15 -5.52
C ARG A 14 -10.60 9.65 -5.36
N GLU A 15 -9.69 8.81 -5.85
CA GLU A 15 -9.75 7.36 -5.69
C GLU A 15 -9.58 6.94 -4.23
N ALA A 16 -8.65 7.54 -3.50
CA ALA A 16 -8.45 7.29 -2.08
C ALA A 16 -9.69 7.68 -1.24
N LEU A 17 -10.33 8.81 -1.55
CA LEU A 17 -11.57 9.23 -0.90
C LEU A 17 -12.75 8.32 -1.25
N ALA A 18 -12.83 7.85 -2.50
CA ALA A 18 -13.85 6.90 -2.93
C ALA A 18 -13.68 5.54 -2.24
N PHE A 19 -12.44 5.03 -2.14
CA PHE A 19 -12.10 3.78 -1.47
C PHE A 19 -12.35 3.84 0.05
N ARG A 20 -12.05 4.99 0.68
CA ARG A 20 -12.39 5.24 2.10
C ARG A 20 -13.91 5.17 2.35
N ARG A 21 -14.73 5.61 1.39
CA ARG A 21 -16.20 5.58 1.53
C ARG A 21 -16.79 4.18 1.40
N THR A 22 -16.14 3.28 0.66
CA THR A 22 -16.65 1.94 0.37
C THR A 22 -16.08 0.84 1.26
N SER A 23 -15.04 1.10 2.06
CA SER A 23 -14.38 0.10 2.91
C SER A 23 -14.55 0.37 4.41
N VAL A 24 -15.35 -0.44 5.09
CA VAL A 24 -15.55 -0.41 6.56
C VAL A 24 -14.24 -0.61 7.35
N PRO A 25 -13.30 -1.49 6.95
CA PRO A 25 -11.97 -1.60 7.59
C PRO A 25 -11.12 -0.31 7.52
N ILE A 26 -11.34 0.54 6.52
CA ILE A 26 -10.61 1.80 6.36
C ILE A 26 -11.26 2.92 7.20
N GLN A 27 -12.54 2.78 7.54
CA GLN A 27 -13.26 3.71 8.40
C GLN A 27 -13.03 3.43 9.90
N SER A 28 -13.00 2.16 10.31
CA SER A 28 -12.96 1.76 11.74
C SER A 28 -12.06 0.54 12.04
N GLY A 29 -11.23 0.09 11.11
CA GLY A 29 -10.31 -1.02 11.37
C GLY A 29 -9.12 -0.60 12.22
N ASP A 30 -8.73 -1.45 13.16
CA ASP A 30 -7.56 -1.24 14.02
C ASP A 30 -6.29 -1.14 13.17
N ILE A 31 -5.46 -0.15 13.48
CA ILE A 31 -4.20 0.09 12.78
C ILE A 31 -3.07 -0.47 13.63
N HIS A 32 -2.29 -1.38 13.05
CA HIS A 32 -1.05 -1.84 13.63
C HIS A 32 0.12 -1.47 12.72
N PHE A 33 1.01 -0.60 13.19
CA PHE A 33 2.22 -0.25 12.46
C PHE A 33 3.21 -1.42 12.50
N LEU A 34 3.87 -1.66 11.37
CA LEU A 34 4.94 -2.62 11.25
C LEU A 34 6.28 -1.89 11.22
N ASP A 35 7.31 -2.52 11.77
CA ASP A 35 8.67 -2.01 11.66
C ASP A 35 9.08 -1.96 10.18
N ALA A 36 9.40 -0.76 9.72
CA ALA A 36 9.86 -0.49 8.38
C ALA A 36 10.90 0.64 8.39
N PRO A 37 11.81 0.68 7.40
CA PRO A 37 12.75 1.79 7.26
C PRO A 37 11.99 3.11 7.10
N ASP A 38 12.57 4.25 7.48
CA ASP A 38 11.95 5.59 7.41
C ASP A 38 11.32 5.94 6.04
N ALA A 39 11.83 5.36 4.96
CA ALA A 39 11.34 5.53 3.60
C ALA A 39 10.03 4.76 3.31
N ILE A 40 9.65 3.80 4.14
CA ILE A 40 8.49 2.92 3.97
C ILE A 40 7.55 3.07 5.16
N LEU A 41 6.31 3.45 4.87
CA LEU A 41 5.23 3.39 5.85
C LEU A 41 4.47 2.08 5.66
N ALA A 42 4.57 1.18 6.63
CA ALA A 42 3.92 -0.12 6.64
C ALA A 42 2.97 -0.26 7.84
N PHE A 43 1.73 -0.64 7.58
CA PHE A 43 0.77 -0.94 8.65
C PHE A 43 -0.29 -1.92 8.16
N THR A 44 -0.87 -2.69 9.07
CA THR A 44 -2.04 -3.51 8.78
C THR A 44 -3.31 -2.85 9.29
N ARG A 45 -4.41 -3.02 8.55
CA ARG A 45 -5.76 -2.74 9.01
C ARG A 45 -6.54 -4.02 9.20
N GLN A 46 -7.18 -4.17 10.34
CA GLN A 46 -7.97 -5.34 10.69
C GLN A 46 -9.42 -4.96 10.94
N HIS A 47 -10.36 -5.70 10.37
CA HIS A 47 -11.78 -5.55 10.66
C HIS A 47 -12.55 -6.81 10.27
N GLY A 48 -13.37 -7.33 11.19
CA GLY A 48 -14.25 -8.47 10.90
C GLY A 48 -13.53 -9.77 10.51
N GLY A 49 -12.29 -9.98 10.95
CA GLY A 49 -11.47 -11.15 10.61
C GLY A 49 -10.65 -11.01 9.32
N GLU A 50 -10.83 -9.93 8.57
CA GLU A 50 -10.01 -9.62 7.41
C GLU A 50 -8.85 -8.70 7.83
N THR A 51 -7.65 -9.00 7.32
CA THR A 51 -6.45 -8.18 7.53
C THR A 51 -5.93 -7.71 6.18
N THR A 52 -5.76 -6.41 6.02
CA THR A 52 -5.11 -5.81 4.85
C THR A 52 -3.79 -5.18 5.26
N LEU A 53 -2.70 -5.52 4.60
CA LEU A 53 -1.42 -4.85 4.74
C LEU A 53 -1.32 -3.69 3.75
N CYS A 54 -1.12 -2.49 4.28
CA CYS A 54 -0.93 -1.26 3.55
C CYS A 54 0.54 -0.87 3.59
N LEU A 55 1.14 -0.69 2.41
CA LEU A 55 2.54 -0.29 2.25
C LEU A 55 2.62 0.97 1.41
N TYR A 56 3.44 1.92 1.83
CA TYR A 56 3.68 3.16 1.09
C TYR A 56 5.18 3.42 1.02
N ASN A 57 5.72 3.54 -0.19
CA ASN A 57 7.06 4.03 -0.40
C ASN A 57 7.01 5.56 -0.52
N LEU A 58 7.55 6.25 0.47
CA LEU A 58 7.60 7.71 0.52
C LEU A 58 8.88 8.28 -0.11
N SER A 59 9.80 7.41 -0.53
CA SER A 59 11.04 7.80 -1.18
C SER A 59 10.91 7.92 -2.70
N ARG A 60 11.87 8.60 -3.31
CA ARG A 60 12.01 8.72 -4.77
C ARG A 60 12.77 7.55 -5.41
N GLU A 61 13.09 6.54 -4.63
CA GLU A 61 13.83 5.36 -5.06
C GLU A 61 12.94 4.11 -4.91
N PRO A 62 13.08 3.10 -5.79
CA PRO A 62 12.38 1.84 -5.60
C PRO A 62 12.93 1.10 -4.37
N VAL A 63 12.04 0.52 -3.57
CA VAL A 63 12.39 -0.18 -2.33
C VAL A 63 11.88 -1.61 -2.36
N ASP A 64 12.76 -2.55 -1.97
CA ASP A 64 12.40 -3.94 -1.69
C ASP A 64 12.08 -4.07 -0.20
N TRP A 65 10.83 -4.39 0.14
CA TRP A 65 10.38 -4.58 1.52
C TRP A 65 10.06 -6.06 1.80
N PRO A 66 10.59 -6.65 2.89
CA PRO A 66 10.34 -8.05 3.24
C PRO A 66 8.90 -8.25 3.71
N LEU A 67 8.21 -9.23 3.14
CA LEU A 67 6.84 -9.55 3.54
C LEU A 67 6.82 -10.34 4.86
N PRO A 68 5.92 -10.00 5.79
CA PRO A 68 5.66 -10.84 6.95
C PRO A 68 5.14 -12.21 6.50
N ALA A 69 5.44 -13.25 7.29
CA ALA A 69 5.05 -14.62 6.98
C ALA A 69 3.53 -14.77 6.70
N THR A 70 2.72 -13.97 7.40
CA THR A 70 1.26 -13.91 7.27
C THR A 70 0.78 -13.48 5.88
N PHE A 71 1.60 -12.74 5.12
CA PHE A 71 1.25 -12.21 3.80
C PHE A 71 1.98 -12.92 2.65
N THR A 72 2.59 -14.08 2.92
CA THR A 72 3.32 -14.87 1.90
C THR A 72 2.41 -15.37 0.76
N THR A 73 1.10 -15.51 1.02
CA THR A 73 0.07 -15.91 0.05
C THR A 73 -0.84 -14.74 -0.35
N ALA A 74 -0.57 -13.54 0.14
CA ALA A 74 -1.40 -12.37 -0.14
C ALA A 74 -1.27 -11.95 -1.61
N ILE A 75 -2.33 -11.34 -2.13
CA ILE A 75 -2.36 -10.77 -3.48
C ILE A 75 -2.44 -9.24 -3.40
N ALA A 76 -1.83 -8.57 -4.37
CA ALA A 76 -1.95 -7.14 -4.50
C ALA A 76 -3.35 -6.78 -5.02
N ASP A 77 -4.04 -5.89 -4.33
CA ASP A 77 -5.34 -5.40 -4.77
C ASP A 77 -5.19 -4.51 -6.01
N PRO A 78 -6.12 -4.55 -6.98
CA PRO A 78 -6.07 -3.72 -8.19
C PRO A 78 -5.95 -2.21 -7.94
N VAL A 79 -6.34 -1.73 -6.76
CA VAL A 79 -6.17 -0.31 -6.36
C VAL A 79 -4.71 0.05 -6.01
N SER A 80 -3.80 -0.93 -5.97
CA SER A 80 -2.37 -0.71 -5.74
C SER A 80 -1.71 0.02 -6.91
N ALA A 81 -0.61 0.72 -6.65
CA ALA A 81 0.13 1.45 -7.66
C ALA A 81 0.62 0.53 -8.80
N PRO A 82 0.67 1.03 -10.05
CA PRO A 82 1.19 0.26 -11.18
C PRO A 82 2.68 -0.05 -11.01
N GLY A 83 3.11 -1.20 -11.53
CA GLY A 83 4.52 -1.61 -11.49
C GLY A 83 4.99 -2.25 -10.18
N ILE A 84 4.09 -2.49 -9.24
CA ILE A 84 4.39 -3.31 -8.07
C ILE A 84 4.70 -4.74 -8.51
N THR A 85 5.79 -5.28 -7.99
CA THR A 85 6.13 -6.69 -8.18
C THR A 85 6.31 -7.33 -6.82
N MET A 86 5.85 -8.56 -6.67
CA MET A 86 5.87 -9.25 -5.38
C MET A 86 6.18 -10.72 -5.58
N ASN A 87 6.89 -11.30 -4.62
CA ASN A 87 7.05 -12.73 -4.46
C ASN A 87 6.65 -13.12 -3.02
N ARG A 88 6.74 -14.40 -2.67
CA ARG A 88 6.34 -14.88 -1.32
C ARG A 88 7.19 -14.32 -0.16
N LYS A 89 8.31 -13.66 -0.43
CA LYS A 89 9.27 -13.17 0.59
C LYS A 89 9.38 -11.65 0.64
N LYS A 90 9.14 -10.95 -0.46
CA LYS A 90 9.28 -9.49 -0.55
C LYS A 90 8.38 -8.89 -1.62
N VAL A 91 8.06 -7.63 -1.41
CA VAL A 91 7.39 -6.76 -2.36
C VAL A 91 8.34 -5.65 -2.78
N ARG A 92 8.41 -5.38 -4.08
CA ARG A 92 9.14 -4.27 -4.66
C ARG A 92 8.15 -3.16 -4.98
N LEU A 93 8.36 -2.05 -4.30
CA LEU A 93 7.57 -0.84 -4.41
C LEU A 93 8.36 0.16 -5.28
N PRO A 94 7.83 0.59 -6.44
CA PRO A 94 8.40 1.72 -7.18
C PRO A 94 8.49 3.00 -6.32
N ALA A 95 9.24 3.99 -6.81
CA ALA A 95 9.31 5.31 -6.18
C ALA A 95 7.90 5.92 -6.00
N LEU A 96 7.63 6.51 -4.83
CA LEU A 96 6.36 7.18 -4.51
C LEU A 96 5.10 6.30 -4.75
N SER A 97 5.21 4.99 -4.50
CA SER A 97 4.14 4.01 -4.76
C SER A 97 3.46 3.51 -3.48
N TRP A 98 2.33 2.82 -3.64
CA TRP A 98 1.61 2.17 -2.54
C TRP A 98 1.08 0.80 -2.95
N ALA A 99 1.04 -0.14 -2.00
CA ALA A 99 0.47 -1.48 -2.20
C ALA A 99 -0.54 -1.81 -1.10
N PHE A 100 -1.62 -2.48 -1.48
CA PHE A 100 -2.55 -3.10 -0.55
C PHE A 100 -2.55 -4.61 -0.77
N LEU A 101 -2.22 -5.36 0.27
CA LEU A 101 -2.10 -6.83 0.22
C LEU A 101 -3.15 -7.46 1.12
N ARG A 102 -3.89 -8.44 0.59
CA ARG A 102 -4.90 -9.23 1.30
C ARG A 102 -4.80 -10.71 0.96
#